data_AF-A0AAN9JAJ9-F1
#
_entry.id   AF-A0AAN9JAJ9-F1
#
_cell.length_a   1.000
_cell.length_b   1.000
_cell.length_c   1.000
_cell.angle_alpha   90.00
_cell.angle_beta   90.00
_cell.angle_gamma   90.00
#
_symmetry.space_group_name_H-M   'P 1'
#
loop_
_entity.id
_entity.type
_entity.pdbx_description
1 polymer ?
#
loop_
_entity_poly.entity_id
_entity_poly.type
_entity_poly.pdbx_seq_one_letter_code
_entity_poly.pdbx_strand_id
1 'polypeptide(L)'
;MILSALLTSVGINFGLCLIFVILYSILRKQPGNIAVYAPRLVSEGKRQEGDQFDLEHLSPPRGWLRNAWDPSDDEFLSAVGLDAFVFMRIFVFSLKVFTFGGIVGILFLLPVNYMGTQLRDNSEFQNKSLDSFSISNVNNGSKRLWIHFCAAYVFTGVVCMLLYYEYEYISSKRIACFYSSKPEPHHFTILVRGIPVPVGSTCNDTVEQFFLLYHPSTYHSHSVVRRSSKLQILITDAETLYKRLTQLKHKKNAPQRQRREGCLGLFGHKVDMKDHYEKTLGDIADNVRIEQSSLAGKILTHTALNLIG
;
A
#
# COMPACT_ATOMS: atom_id res chain seq x y z
N MET A 1 -11.49 -33.90 -2.64
CA MET A 1 -10.31 -33.46 -1.84
C MET A 1 -10.30 -34.20 -0.51
N ILE A 2 -9.15 -34.72 -0.06
CA ILE A 2 -9.08 -35.55 1.17
C ILE A 2 -9.24 -34.66 2.41
N LEU A 3 -10.23 -34.97 3.25
CA LEU A 3 -10.55 -34.19 4.45
C LEU A 3 -9.38 -34.14 5.45
N SER A 4 -8.69 -35.27 5.67
CA SER A 4 -7.55 -35.32 6.59
C SER A 4 -6.40 -34.41 6.17
N ALA A 5 -6.09 -34.35 4.87
CA ALA A 5 -5.05 -33.46 4.34
C ALA A 5 -5.39 -31.98 4.58
N LEU A 6 -6.67 -31.60 4.41
CA LEU A 6 -7.14 -30.25 4.72
C LEU A 6 -6.98 -29.94 6.22
N LEU A 7 -7.43 -30.83 7.11
CA LEU A 7 -7.32 -30.62 8.56
C LEU A 7 -5.87 -30.51 9.02
N THR A 8 -4.98 -31.36 8.50
CA THR A 8 -3.54 -31.29 8.80
C THR A 8 -2.95 -29.94 8.35
N SER A 9 -3.29 -29.48 7.15
CA SER A 9 -2.84 -28.17 6.65
C SER A 9 -3.35 -27.01 7.51
N VAL A 10 -4.65 -27.02 7.85
CA VAL A 10 -5.25 -26.01 8.74
C VAL A 10 -4.56 -26.01 10.10
N GLY A 11 -4.33 -27.18 10.69
CA GLY A 11 -3.64 -27.31 11.98
C GLY A 11 -2.22 -26.75 11.96
N ILE A 12 -1.43 -27.09 10.94
CA ILE A 12 -0.05 -26.59 10.79
C ILE A 12 -0.05 -25.06 10.60
N ASN A 13 -0.87 -24.54 9.68
CA ASN A 13 -0.94 -23.10 9.41
C ASN A 13 -1.44 -22.31 10.61
N PHE A 14 -2.42 -22.84 11.35
CA PHE A 14 -2.91 -22.23 12.58
C PHE A 14 -1.82 -22.20 13.66
N GLY A 15 -1.07 -23.30 13.82
CA GLY A 15 0.09 -23.35 14.73
C GLY A 15 1.16 -22.32 14.38
N LEU A 16 1.53 -22.21 13.09
CA LEU A 16 2.47 -21.18 12.61
C LEU A 16 1.95 -19.76 12.86
N CYS A 17 0.66 -19.52 12.63
CA CYS A 17 0.02 -18.23 12.91
C CYS A 17 0.16 -17.86 14.40
N LEU A 18 -0.09 -18.80 15.32
CA LEU A 18 0.07 -18.56 16.76
C LEU A 18 1.53 -18.24 17.11
N ILE A 19 2.49 -18.97 16.54
CA ILE A 19 3.92 -18.70 16.74
C ILE A 19 4.26 -17.28 16.28
N PHE A 20 3.80 -16.87 15.10
CA PHE A 20 4.04 -15.50 14.60
C PHE A 20 3.36 -14.42 15.43
N VAL A 21 2.14 -14.65 15.93
CA VAL A 21 1.45 -13.69 16.80
C VAL A 21 2.20 -13.53 18.13
N ILE A 22 2.72 -14.62 18.70
CA ILE A 22 3.55 -14.60 19.92
C ILE A 22 4.85 -13.85 19.65
N LEU A 23 5.55 -14.21 18.57
CA LEU A 23 6.81 -13.58 18.19
C LEU A 23 6.64 -12.07 17.93
N TYR A 24 5.60 -11.68 17.20
CA TYR A 24 5.21 -10.28 17.00
C TYR A 24 4.95 -9.57 18.32
N SER A 25 4.22 -10.21 19.24
CA SER A 25 3.90 -9.65 20.55
C SER A 25 5.15 -9.40 21.41
N ILE A 26 6.19 -10.22 21.27
CA ILE A 26 7.49 -10.04 21.94
C ILE A 26 8.32 -8.97 21.24
N LEU A 27 8.50 -9.07 19.92
CA LEU A 27 9.36 -8.17 19.13
C LEU A 27 8.90 -6.71 19.18
N ARG A 28 7.59 -6.46 19.12
CA ARG A 28 7.01 -5.10 19.16
C ARG A 28 7.23 -4.36 20.48
N LYS A 29 7.53 -5.10 21.56
CA LYS A 29 7.75 -4.54 22.90
C LYS A 29 9.20 -4.18 23.15
N GLN A 30 10.13 -4.73 22.38
CA GLN A 30 11.54 -4.44 22.55
C GLN A 30 11.83 -2.98 22.14
N PRO A 31 12.45 -2.16 23.01
CA PRO A 31 12.70 -0.74 22.74
C PRO A 31 13.55 -0.53 21.48
N GLY A 32 14.51 -1.44 21.22
CA GLY A 32 15.33 -1.41 20.01
C GLY A 32 14.57 -1.62 18.69
N ASN A 33 13.33 -2.13 18.72
CA ASN A 33 12.52 -2.36 17.53
C ASN A 33 11.38 -1.35 17.37
N ILE A 34 11.26 -0.34 18.24
CA ILE A 34 10.15 0.63 18.20
C ILE A 34 10.14 1.41 16.88
N ALA A 35 11.30 1.76 16.32
CA ALA A 35 11.40 2.42 15.03
C ALA A 35 10.84 1.58 13.86
N VAL A 36 10.85 0.25 13.99
CA VAL A 36 10.32 -0.67 12.96
C VAL A 36 8.81 -0.87 13.13
N TYR A 37 8.35 -1.12 14.37
CA TYR A 37 6.95 -1.46 14.63
C TYR A 37 6.03 -0.26 14.88
N ALA A 38 6.59 0.90 15.21
CA ALA A 38 5.85 2.13 15.44
C ALA A 38 6.57 3.37 14.84
N PRO A 39 6.96 3.35 13.55
CA PRO A 39 7.71 4.42 12.92
C PRO A 39 6.98 5.76 13.00
N ARG A 40 5.65 5.74 12.90
CA ARG A 40 4.82 6.94 12.99
C ARG A 40 4.90 7.62 14.36
N LEU A 41 4.86 6.84 15.45
CA LEU A 41 4.99 7.38 16.81
C LEU A 41 6.37 7.99 17.05
N VAL A 42 7.41 7.40 16.43
CA VAL A 42 8.78 7.94 16.47
C VAL A 42 8.87 9.23 15.65
N SER A 43 8.28 9.27 14.45
CA SER A 43 8.27 10.47 13.60
C SER A 43 7.48 11.63 14.20
N GLU A 44 6.42 11.33 14.96
CA GLU A 44 5.63 12.32 15.70
C GLU A 44 6.30 12.74 17.02
N GLY A 45 7.47 12.18 17.35
CA GLY A 45 8.21 12.47 18.59
C GLY A 45 7.52 11.95 19.86
N LYS A 46 6.45 11.17 19.74
CA LYS A 46 5.66 10.62 20.86
C LYS A 46 6.34 9.42 21.54
N ARG A 47 7.34 8.82 20.89
CA ARG A 47 8.20 7.77 21.46
C ARG A 47 9.64 7.99 21.01
N GLN A 48 10.58 8.05 21.97
CA GLN A 48 12.00 8.17 21.68
C GLN A 48 12.68 6.80 21.62
N GLU A 49 13.61 6.62 20.68
CA GLU A 49 14.54 5.49 20.68
C GLU A 49 15.47 5.60 21.89
N GLY A 50 15.32 4.73 22.89
CA GLY A 50 16.27 4.64 24.00
C GLY A 50 15.68 4.60 25.41
N ASP A 51 14.35 4.65 25.57
CA ASP A 51 13.77 4.40 26.89
C ASP A 51 14.07 2.95 27.32
N GLN A 52 14.52 2.81 28.56
CA GLN A 52 15.14 1.61 29.12
C GLN A 52 14.23 0.38 28.97
N PHE A 53 14.81 -0.82 28.85
CA PHE A 53 14.06 -2.08 28.78
C PHE A 53 13.20 -2.28 30.04
N ASP A 54 11.96 -1.78 30.02
CA ASP A 54 10.98 -2.06 31.07
C ASP A 54 10.39 -3.46 30.85
N LEU A 55 10.98 -4.43 31.56
CA LEU A 55 10.45 -5.78 31.76
C LEU A 55 9.03 -5.79 32.34
N GLU A 56 8.57 -4.69 32.94
CA GLU A 56 7.21 -4.51 33.45
C GLU A 56 6.14 -4.40 32.35
N HIS A 57 6.53 -4.08 31.12
CA HIS A 57 5.59 -3.95 30.00
C HIS A 57 5.35 -5.26 29.23
N LEU A 58 5.70 -6.41 29.83
CA LEU A 58 5.30 -7.74 29.38
C LEU A 58 3.83 -8.08 29.72
N SER A 59 2.93 -7.09 29.65
CA SER A 59 1.48 -7.30 29.72
C SER A 59 1.01 -8.36 28.69
N PRO A 60 -0.01 -9.17 28.98
CA PRO A 60 -0.36 -10.30 28.12
C PRO A 60 -0.59 -9.88 26.65
N PRO A 61 -0.30 -10.77 25.67
CA PRO A 61 -0.43 -10.51 24.22
C PRO A 61 -1.85 -10.08 23.77
N ARG A 62 -2.82 -10.07 24.68
CA ARG A 62 -4.23 -9.72 24.45
C ARG A 62 -4.52 -8.22 24.45
N GLY A 63 -3.67 -7.40 25.08
CA GLY A 63 -3.94 -5.95 25.22
C GLY A 63 -3.94 -5.19 23.90
N TRP A 64 -3.02 -5.53 22.98
CA TRP A 64 -2.91 -4.80 21.71
C TRP A 64 -4.02 -5.14 20.72
N LEU A 65 -4.51 -6.39 20.74
CA LEU A 65 -5.59 -6.81 19.86
C LEU A 65 -6.89 -6.09 20.24
N ARG A 66 -7.17 -5.99 21.55
CA ARG A 66 -8.30 -5.20 22.06
C ARG A 66 -8.17 -3.73 21.65
N ASN A 67 -7.00 -3.13 21.89
CA ASN A 67 -6.76 -1.73 21.51
C ASN A 67 -6.83 -1.47 20.00
N ALA A 68 -6.66 -2.50 19.16
CA ALA A 68 -6.82 -2.40 17.72
C ALA A 68 -8.29 -2.54 17.26
N TRP A 69 -9.16 -3.12 18.09
CA TRP A 69 -10.56 -3.37 17.79
C TRP A 69 -11.50 -2.32 18.37
N ASP A 70 -11.14 -1.74 19.52
CA ASP A 70 -11.94 -0.74 20.23
C ASP A 70 -12.09 0.64 19.52
N PRO A 71 -11.19 1.11 18.62
CA PRO A 71 -11.33 2.43 18.00
C PRO A 71 -12.61 2.59 17.18
N SER A 72 -13.25 3.76 17.31
CA SER A 72 -14.42 4.11 16.51
C SER A 72 -14.05 4.41 15.05
N ASP A 73 -15.01 4.29 14.13
CA ASP A 73 -14.81 4.60 12.70
C ASP A 73 -14.25 6.03 12.49
N ASP A 74 -14.71 7.02 13.25
CA ASP A 74 -14.27 8.41 13.13
C ASP A 74 -12.87 8.64 13.71
N GLU A 75 -12.56 8.00 14.84
CA GLU A 75 -11.22 7.99 15.42
C GLU A 75 -10.23 7.33 14.45
N PHE A 76 -10.59 6.18 13.89
CA PHE A 76 -9.77 5.45 12.92
C PHE A 76 -9.55 6.28 11.65
N LEU A 77 -10.61 6.92 11.13
CA LEU A 77 -10.53 7.78 9.95
C LEU A 77 -9.59 8.98 10.19
N SER A 78 -9.70 9.64 11.35
CA SER A 78 -8.85 10.78 11.70
C SER A 78 -7.38 10.39 11.91
N ALA A 79 -7.14 9.19 12.44
CA ALA A 79 -5.81 8.68 12.69
C ALA A 79 -5.13 8.23 11.39
N VAL A 80 -5.76 7.37 10.58
CA VAL A 80 -5.09 6.67 9.47
C VAL A 80 -5.37 7.31 8.10
N GLY A 81 -6.43 8.10 7.99
CA GLY A 81 -6.84 8.75 6.74
C GLY A 81 -7.87 7.95 5.95
N LEU A 82 -8.46 8.59 4.94
CA LEU A 82 -9.59 8.06 4.18
C LEU A 82 -9.24 6.80 3.36
N ASP A 83 -8.07 6.75 2.74
CA ASP A 83 -7.68 5.62 1.89
C ASP A 83 -7.55 4.31 2.69
N ALA A 84 -6.82 4.35 3.80
CA ALA A 84 -6.69 3.23 4.71
C ALA A 84 -8.02 2.84 5.37
N PHE A 85 -8.87 3.82 5.68
CA PHE A 85 -10.24 3.58 6.14
C PHE A 85 -11.02 2.75 5.12
N VAL A 86 -11.06 3.17 3.85
CA VAL A 86 -11.74 2.44 2.78
C VAL A 86 -11.16 1.05 2.58
N PHE A 87 -9.83 0.91 2.63
CA PHE A 87 -9.17 -0.39 2.56
C PHE A 87 -9.63 -1.34 3.68
N MET A 88 -9.72 -0.86 4.92
CA MET A 88 -10.26 -1.65 6.03
C MET A 88 -11.74 -2.03 5.83
N ARG A 89 -12.54 -1.14 5.26
CA ARG A 89 -13.95 -1.44 4.93
C ARG A 89 -14.09 -2.59 3.93
N ILE A 90 -13.13 -2.80 3.03
CA ILE A 90 -13.14 -3.97 2.12
C ILE A 90 -13.10 -5.28 2.91
N PHE A 91 -12.30 -5.36 3.99
CA PHE A 91 -12.25 -6.56 4.84
C PHE A 91 -13.55 -6.75 5.64
N VAL A 92 -14.09 -5.66 6.22
CA VAL A 92 -15.37 -5.70 6.95
C VAL A 92 -16.51 -6.13 6.03
N PHE A 93 -16.56 -5.57 4.81
CA PHE A 93 -17.53 -5.95 3.78
C PHE A 93 -17.38 -7.43 3.39
N SER A 94 -16.15 -7.88 3.13
CA SER A 94 -15.87 -9.28 2.81
C SER A 94 -16.35 -10.20 3.94
N LEU A 95 -16.07 -9.85 5.20
CA LEU A 95 -16.51 -10.63 6.36
C LEU A 95 -18.05 -10.70 6.44
N LYS A 96 -18.78 -9.60 6.20
CA LYS A 96 -20.25 -9.61 6.15
C LYS A 96 -20.77 -10.55 5.07
N VAL A 97 -20.21 -10.47 3.86
CA VAL A 97 -20.60 -11.33 2.72
C VAL A 97 -20.31 -12.81 3.01
N PHE A 98 -19.11 -13.13 3.50
CA PHE A 98 -18.74 -14.49 3.86
C PHE A 98 -19.51 -15.03 5.05
N THR A 99 -19.88 -14.19 6.01
CA THR A 99 -20.74 -14.62 7.14
C THR A 99 -22.12 -15.01 6.64
N PHE A 100 -22.74 -14.17 5.80
CA PHE A 100 -24.03 -14.50 5.20
C PHE A 100 -23.95 -15.75 4.32
N GLY A 101 -22.97 -15.82 3.42
CA GLY A 101 -22.74 -16.99 2.56
C GLY A 101 -22.42 -18.25 3.37
N GLY A 102 -21.69 -18.11 4.47
CA GLY A 102 -21.38 -19.20 5.40
C GLY A 102 -22.62 -19.73 6.11
N ILE A 103 -23.51 -18.85 6.60
CA ILE A 103 -24.79 -19.26 7.19
C ILE A 103 -25.64 -20.00 6.17
N VAL A 104 -25.80 -19.45 4.96
CA VAL A 104 -26.58 -20.10 3.88
C VAL A 104 -25.95 -21.44 3.48
N GLY A 105 -24.63 -21.47 3.35
CA GLY A 105 -23.86 -22.65 3.01
C GLY A 105 -23.99 -23.76 4.04
N ILE A 106 -23.80 -23.44 5.32
CA ILE A 106 -23.82 -24.42 6.43
C ILE A 106 -25.24 -24.91 6.72
N LEU A 107 -26.24 -24.02 6.74
CA LEU A 107 -27.60 -24.38 7.15
C LEU A 107 -28.43 -25.00 6.02
N PHE A 108 -28.21 -24.61 4.77
CA PHE A 108 -29.04 -25.06 3.65
C PHE A 108 -28.28 -25.92 2.64
N LEU A 109 -27.18 -25.41 2.08
CA LEU A 109 -26.50 -26.09 0.97
C LEU A 109 -25.78 -27.37 1.41
N LEU A 110 -25.12 -27.33 2.56
CA LEU A 110 -24.33 -28.45 3.07
C LEU A 110 -25.21 -29.67 3.43
N PRO A 111 -26.35 -29.53 4.14
CA PRO A 111 -27.28 -30.63 4.35
C PRO A 111 -27.86 -31.19 3.04
N VAL A 112 -28.25 -30.30 2.11
CA VAL A 112 -28.82 -30.71 0.81
C VAL A 112 -27.82 -31.53 -0.02
N ASN A 113 -26.56 -31.11 -0.04
CA ASN A 113 -25.48 -31.82 -0.72
C ASN A 113 -25.20 -33.18 -0.07
N TYR A 114 -25.14 -33.24 1.26
CA TYR A 114 -24.87 -34.48 1.99
C TYR A 114 -25.95 -35.55 1.77
N MET A 115 -27.22 -35.14 1.67
CA MET A 115 -28.33 -36.06 1.39
C MET A 115 -28.32 -36.65 -0.03
N GLY A 116 -27.42 -36.21 -0.92
CA GLY A 116 -27.24 -36.74 -2.25
C GLY A 116 -26.74 -38.19 -2.25
N THR A 117 -27.11 -38.98 -3.28
CA THR A 117 -26.72 -40.39 -3.38
C THR A 117 -25.87 -40.68 -4.62
N GLN A 118 -25.43 -39.66 -5.36
CA GLN A 118 -24.68 -39.84 -6.61
C GLN A 118 -23.32 -40.50 -6.39
N LEU A 119 -22.69 -40.30 -5.23
CA LEU A 119 -21.37 -40.86 -4.90
C LEU A 119 -21.44 -42.16 -4.07
N ARG A 120 -22.65 -42.70 -3.84
CA ARG A 120 -22.88 -43.79 -2.86
C ARG A 120 -22.33 -45.15 -3.29
N ASP A 121 -22.11 -45.37 -4.59
CA ASP A 121 -21.57 -46.64 -5.11
C ASP A 121 -20.07 -46.83 -4.78
N ASN A 122 -19.36 -45.76 -4.39
CA ASN A 122 -17.96 -45.79 -3.95
C ASN A 122 -17.83 -45.44 -2.46
N SER A 123 -18.41 -46.28 -1.60
CA SER A 123 -18.54 -46.06 -0.14
C SER A 123 -17.21 -45.73 0.58
N GLU A 124 -16.08 -46.27 0.11
CA GLU A 124 -14.76 -45.99 0.70
C GLU A 124 -14.25 -44.56 0.38
N PHE A 125 -14.64 -44.03 -0.78
CA PHE A 125 -14.29 -42.67 -1.22
C PHE A 125 -15.19 -41.62 -0.57
N GLN A 126 -16.44 -41.97 -0.27
CA GLN A 126 -17.45 -41.09 0.33
C GLN A 126 -17.05 -40.60 1.73
N ASN A 127 -16.45 -41.46 2.56
CA ASN A 127 -16.08 -41.13 3.94
C ASN A 127 -14.78 -40.30 4.06
N LYS A 128 -13.96 -40.27 3.01
CA LYS A 128 -12.65 -39.58 3.01
C LYS A 128 -12.66 -38.27 2.22
N SER A 129 -13.61 -38.10 1.29
CA SER A 129 -13.65 -36.95 0.37
C SER A 129 -14.70 -35.90 0.75
N LEU A 130 -14.30 -34.63 0.62
CA LEU A 130 -15.19 -33.46 0.72
C LEU A 130 -16.24 -33.38 -0.39
N ASP A 131 -16.11 -34.22 -1.43
CA ASP A 131 -17.01 -34.20 -2.59
C ASP A 131 -18.45 -34.64 -2.21
N SER A 132 -18.60 -35.29 -1.04
CA SER A 132 -19.90 -35.61 -0.41
C SER A 132 -20.69 -34.37 0.03
N PHE A 133 -20.01 -33.26 0.36
CA PHE A 133 -20.62 -31.98 0.74
C PHE A 133 -20.72 -30.99 -0.42
N SER A 134 -20.33 -31.40 -1.62
CA SER A 134 -20.38 -30.59 -2.84
C SER A 134 -21.61 -30.91 -3.69
N ILE A 135 -21.93 -30.02 -4.62
CA ILE A 135 -23.03 -30.20 -5.58
C ILE A 135 -22.85 -31.46 -6.45
N SER A 136 -21.61 -31.98 -6.55
CA SER A 136 -21.29 -33.24 -7.23
C SER A 136 -21.97 -34.48 -6.63
N ASN A 137 -22.41 -34.42 -5.37
CA ASN A 137 -23.14 -35.52 -4.73
C ASN A 137 -24.65 -35.50 -5.05
N VAL A 138 -25.15 -34.40 -5.63
CA VAL A 138 -26.57 -34.24 -5.98
C VAL A 138 -26.85 -34.84 -7.36
N ASN A 139 -27.77 -35.80 -7.44
CA ASN A 139 -28.14 -36.50 -8.67
C ASN A 139 -28.56 -35.54 -9.81
N ASN A 140 -28.09 -35.83 -11.03
CA ASN A 140 -28.52 -35.15 -12.25
C ASN A 140 -30.05 -35.19 -12.41
N GLY A 141 -30.66 -34.05 -12.76
CA GLY A 141 -32.11 -33.91 -12.91
C GLY A 141 -32.89 -33.84 -11.59
N SER A 142 -32.21 -33.84 -10.44
CA SER A 142 -32.86 -33.74 -9.13
C SER A 142 -33.50 -32.37 -8.89
N LYS A 143 -34.71 -32.37 -8.32
CA LYS A 143 -35.39 -31.14 -7.87
C LYS A 143 -34.58 -30.37 -6.82
N ARG A 144 -33.59 -30.99 -6.16
CA ARG A 144 -32.71 -30.35 -5.17
C ARG A 144 -31.80 -29.28 -5.78
N LEU A 145 -31.50 -29.37 -7.09
CA LEU A 145 -30.71 -28.35 -7.79
C LEU A 145 -31.41 -26.98 -7.81
N TRP A 146 -32.74 -26.94 -7.72
CA TRP A 146 -33.48 -25.68 -7.56
C TRP A 146 -33.15 -24.94 -6.27
N ILE A 147 -32.75 -25.65 -5.20
CA ILE A 147 -32.32 -25.02 -3.95
C ILE A 147 -31.02 -24.26 -4.17
N HIS A 148 -30.06 -24.84 -4.90
CA HIS A 148 -28.82 -24.15 -5.28
C HIS A 148 -29.09 -22.93 -6.15
N PHE A 149 -29.98 -23.06 -7.14
CA PHE A 149 -30.40 -21.96 -7.98
C PHE A 149 -31.00 -20.82 -7.13
N CYS A 150 -31.98 -21.11 -6.28
CA CYS A 150 -32.59 -20.11 -5.41
C CYS A 150 -31.56 -19.46 -4.47
N ALA A 151 -30.69 -20.26 -3.85
CA ALA A 151 -29.64 -19.76 -2.97
C ALA A 151 -28.66 -18.82 -3.69
N ALA A 152 -28.33 -19.08 -4.96
CA ALA A 152 -27.47 -18.21 -5.75
C ALA A 152 -28.11 -16.85 -6.03
N TYR A 153 -29.41 -16.80 -6.34
CA TYR A 153 -30.14 -15.54 -6.54
C TYR A 153 -30.28 -14.76 -5.23
N VAL A 154 -30.62 -15.44 -4.13
CA VAL A 154 -30.70 -14.82 -2.80
C VAL A 154 -29.33 -14.25 -2.38
N PHE A 155 -28.26 -15.03 -2.57
CA PHE A 155 -26.90 -14.59 -2.29
C PHE A 155 -26.52 -13.36 -3.11
N THR A 156 -26.78 -13.40 -4.42
CA THR A 156 -26.50 -12.26 -5.31
C THR A 156 -27.28 -11.01 -4.88
N GLY A 157 -28.58 -11.15 -4.58
CA GLY A 157 -29.42 -10.05 -4.12
C GLY A 157 -28.92 -9.43 -2.81
N VAL A 158 -28.56 -10.25 -1.83
CA VAL A 158 -28.01 -9.78 -0.53
C VAL A 158 -26.65 -9.10 -0.73
N VAL A 159 -25.77 -9.65 -1.55
CA VAL A 159 -24.47 -9.02 -1.85
C VAL A 159 -24.67 -7.67 -2.53
N CYS A 160 -25.59 -7.56 -3.49
CA CYS A 160 -25.89 -6.28 -4.14
C CYS A 160 -26.46 -5.26 -3.15
N MET A 161 -27.35 -5.68 -2.24
CA MET A 161 -27.87 -4.83 -1.16
C MET A 161 -26.77 -4.35 -0.22
N LEU A 162 -25.92 -5.26 0.26
CA LEU A 162 -24.79 -4.91 1.12
C LEU A 162 -23.82 -3.95 0.40
N LEU A 163 -23.57 -4.17 -0.88
CA LEU A 163 -22.72 -3.31 -1.69
C LEU A 163 -23.30 -1.90 -1.83
N TYR A 164 -24.62 -1.79 -2.04
CA TYR A 164 -25.31 -0.51 -2.13
C TYR A 164 -25.15 0.31 -0.83
N TYR A 165 -25.44 -0.30 0.32
CA TYR A 165 -25.29 0.38 1.62
C TYR A 165 -23.83 0.75 1.92
N GLU A 166 -22.89 -0.14 1.61
CA GLU A 166 -21.46 0.13 1.85
C GLU A 166 -20.94 1.25 0.92
N TYR A 167 -21.41 1.28 -0.34
CA TYR A 167 -21.10 2.33 -1.29
C TYR A 167 -21.64 3.70 -0.84
N GLU A 168 -22.91 3.75 -0.42
CA GLU A 168 -23.52 4.97 0.10
C GLU A 168 -22.76 5.49 1.34
N TYR A 169 -22.42 4.58 2.27
CA TYR A 169 -21.64 4.90 3.46
C TYR A 169 -20.26 5.48 3.11
N ILE A 170 -19.49 4.82 2.25
CA ILE A 170 -18.17 5.28 1.83
C ILE A 170 -18.26 6.62 1.08
N SER A 171 -19.26 6.77 0.22
CA SER A 171 -19.50 8.02 -0.52
C SER A 171 -19.75 9.19 0.43
N SER A 172 -20.60 8.98 1.45
CA SER A 172 -20.88 10.01 2.47
C SER A 172 -19.61 10.40 3.25
N LYS A 173 -18.78 9.44 3.66
CA LYS A 173 -17.51 9.70 4.36
C LYS A 173 -16.50 10.41 3.47
N ARG A 174 -16.42 10.05 2.18
CA ARG A 174 -15.56 10.74 1.20
C ARG A 174 -15.96 12.20 1.03
N ILE A 175 -17.26 12.47 0.90
CA ILE A 175 -17.78 13.83 0.77
C ILE A 175 -17.50 14.63 2.06
N ALA A 176 -17.78 14.06 3.23
CA ALA A 176 -17.50 14.71 4.51
C ALA A 176 -16.01 15.00 4.70
N CYS A 177 -15.13 14.09 4.29
CA CYS A 177 -13.68 14.29 4.30
C CYS A 177 -13.26 15.41 3.35
N PHE A 178 -13.83 15.48 2.15
CA PHE A 178 -13.53 16.55 1.20
C PHE A 178 -13.90 17.94 1.76
N TYR A 179 -15.08 18.07 2.39
CA TYR A 179 -15.51 19.34 2.99
C TYR A 179 -14.74 19.74 4.26
N SER A 180 -14.22 18.77 5.02
CA SER A 180 -13.42 19.04 6.23
C SER A 180 -11.93 19.21 5.98
N SER A 181 -11.45 18.83 4.79
CA SER A 181 -10.04 18.92 4.42
C SER A 181 -9.58 20.37 4.28
N LYS A 182 -8.34 20.63 4.69
CA LYS A 182 -7.71 21.93 4.46
C LYS A 182 -7.49 22.13 2.95
N PRO A 183 -7.46 23.39 2.46
CA PRO A 183 -7.11 23.67 1.08
C PRO A 183 -5.72 23.12 0.76
N GLU A 184 -5.66 22.07 -0.07
CA GLU A 184 -4.40 21.50 -0.54
C GLU A 184 -4.11 21.94 -1.99
N PRO A 185 -2.84 22.07 -2.40
CA PRO A 185 -2.49 22.52 -3.75
C PRO A 185 -3.13 21.68 -4.85
N HIS A 186 -3.35 20.39 -4.61
CA HIS A 186 -3.93 19.47 -5.58
C HIS A 186 -5.44 19.72 -5.84
N HIS A 187 -6.15 20.42 -4.94
CA HIS A 187 -7.53 20.86 -5.19
C HIS A 187 -7.62 21.96 -6.24
N PHE A 188 -6.54 22.73 -6.41
CA PHE A 188 -6.45 23.91 -7.26
C PHE A 188 -5.61 23.68 -8.51
N THR A 189 -4.94 22.52 -8.62
CA THR A 189 -4.02 22.24 -9.72
C THR A 189 -4.64 21.26 -10.71
N ILE A 190 -4.74 21.65 -11.97
CA ILE A 190 -5.17 20.78 -13.07
C ILE A 190 -3.98 20.35 -13.92
N LEU A 191 -3.99 19.09 -14.37
CA LEU A 191 -2.98 18.57 -15.28
C LEU A 191 -3.48 18.67 -16.73
N VAL A 192 -2.84 19.53 -17.52
CA VAL A 192 -3.16 19.74 -18.93
C VAL A 192 -2.18 18.94 -19.78
N ARG A 193 -2.69 18.06 -20.66
CA ARG A 193 -1.89 17.20 -21.55
C ARG A 193 -2.26 17.47 -23.01
N GLY A 194 -1.32 17.20 -23.92
CA GLY A 194 -1.57 17.27 -25.37
C GLY A 194 -1.62 18.70 -25.92
N ILE A 195 -0.86 19.63 -25.32
CA ILE A 195 -0.84 21.04 -25.73
C ILE A 195 -0.25 21.16 -27.15
N PRO A 196 -1.01 21.62 -28.15
CA PRO A 196 -0.44 21.89 -29.47
C PRO A 196 0.50 23.10 -29.36
N VAL A 197 1.75 22.96 -29.78
CA VAL A 197 2.73 24.06 -29.74
C VAL A 197 2.94 24.58 -31.17
N PRO A 198 2.41 25.76 -31.51
CA PRO A 198 2.65 26.39 -32.81
C PRO A 198 4.13 26.65 -33.07
N VAL A 199 4.52 26.66 -34.35
CA VAL A 199 5.89 26.97 -34.77
C VAL A 199 6.22 28.41 -34.39
N GLY A 200 7.25 28.60 -33.56
CA GLY A 200 7.72 29.92 -33.11
C GLY A 200 7.23 30.37 -31.73
N SER A 201 6.29 29.67 -31.10
CA SER A 201 5.84 29.92 -29.72
C SER A 201 6.38 28.86 -28.76
N THR A 202 6.62 29.21 -27.50
CA THR A 202 6.94 28.21 -26.49
C THR A 202 5.67 27.59 -25.91
N CYS A 203 5.79 26.38 -25.34
CA CYS A 203 4.68 25.73 -24.63
C CYS A 203 4.19 26.58 -23.44
N ASN A 204 5.08 27.37 -22.82
CA ASN A 204 4.76 28.27 -21.72
C ASN A 204 3.82 29.37 -22.20
N ASP A 205 4.21 30.08 -23.26
CA ASP A 205 3.43 31.18 -23.84
C ASP A 205 2.06 30.69 -24.34
N THR A 206 2.02 29.50 -24.94
CA THR A 206 0.78 28.91 -25.45
C THR A 206 -0.21 28.63 -24.31
N VAL A 207 0.27 28.07 -23.19
CA VAL A 207 -0.56 27.76 -22.02
C VAL A 207 -1.03 29.03 -21.35
N GLU A 208 -0.11 29.99 -21.15
CA GLU A 208 -0.43 31.28 -20.55
C GLU A 208 -1.46 32.05 -21.37
N GLN A 209 -1.26 32.18 -22.68
CA GLN A 209 -2.20 32.85 -23.57
C GLN A 209 -3.58 32.18 -23.57
N PHE A 210 -3.63 30.84 -23.57
CA PHE A 210 -4.89 30.09 -23.52
C PHE A 210 -5.66 30.39 -22.23
N PHE A 211 -5.01 30.27 -21.06
CA PHE A 211 -5.71 30.46 -19.79
C PHE A 211 -6.04 31.92 -19.50
N LEU A 212 -5.21 32.87 -19.92
CA LEU A 212 -5.54 34.30 -19.83
C LEU A 212 -6.73 34.66 -20.73
N LEU A 213 -6.87 34.04 -21.90
CA LEU A 213 -7.97 34.32 -22.82
C LEU A 213 -9.29 33.71 -22.36
N TYR A 214 -9.30 32.44 -21.95
CA TYR A 214 -10.54 31.70 -21.62
C TYR A 214 -10.91 31.74 -20.12
N HIS A 215 -9.91 31.92 -19.24
CA HIS A 215 -10.07 31.83 -17.79
C HIS A 215 -9.38 32.99 -17.04
N PRO A 216 -9.59 34.26 -17.43
CA PRO A 216 -8.83 35.40 -16.90
C PRO A 216 -8.97 35.62 -15.40
N SER A 217 -10.14 35.30 -14.83
CA SER A 217 -10.43 35.55 -13.41
C SER A 217 -9.96 34.44 -12.48
N THR A 218 -9.73 33.23 -13.00
CA THR A 218 -9.39 32.04 -12.20
C THR A 218 -7.97 31.55 -12.44
N TYR A 219 -7.31 32.03 -13.49
CA TYR A 219 -5.93 31.68 -13.79
C TYR A 219 -4.98 32.34 -12.78
N HIS A 220 -4.19 31.52 -12.08
CA HIS A 220 -3.17 32.02 -11.16
C HIS A 220 -1.76 31.87 -11.74
N SER A 221 -1.37 30.65 -12.09
CA SER A 221 -0.01 30.35 -12.58
C SER A 221 0.05 28.99 -13.23
N HIS A 222 1.10 28.72 -14.00
CA HIS A 222 1.33 27.40 -14.57
C HIS A 222 2.78 26.96 -14.45
N SER A 223 3.02 25.65 -14.54
CA SER A 223 4.34 25.06 -14.57
C SER A 223 4.40 24.00 -15.66
N VAL A 224 5.25 24.22 -16.66
CA VAL A 224 5.48 23.26 -17.75
C VAL A 224 6.29 22.08 -17.21
N VAL A 225 5.72 20.87 -17.34
CA VAL A 225 6.41 19.63 -16.98
C VAL A 225 7.55 19.43 -17.97
N ARG A 226 8.76 19.14 -17.49
CA ARG A 226 9.96 18.90 -18.31
C ARG A 226 10.45 17.48 -18.13
N ARG A 227 11.08 16.90 -19.17
CA ARG A 227 11.71 15.59 -19.08
C ARG A 227 13.01 15.66 -18.25
N SER A 228 12.89 15.45 -16.94
CA SER A 228 13.99 15.54 -15.99
C SER A 228 14.62 14.18 -15.62
N SER A 229 14.46 13.13 -16.44
CA SER A 229 14.86 11.77 -16.05
C SER A 229 16.36 11.66 -15.73
N LYS A 230 17.24 12.33 -16.49
CA LYS A 230 18.68 12.38 -16.19
C LYS A 230 18.98 13.13 -14.89
N LEU A 231 18.28 14.25 -14.69
CA LEU A 231 18.43 15.07 -13.49
C LEU A 231 17.99 14.32 -12.23
N GLN A 232 16.91 13.54 -12.32
CA GLN A 232 16.45 12.68 -11.22
C GLN A 232 17.48 11.60 -10.88
N ILE A 233 18.13 10.99 -11.87
CA ILE A 233 19.21 10.02 -11.63
C ILE A 233 20.36 10.69 -10.87
N LEU A 234 20.82 11.85 -11.34
CA LEU A 234 21.90 12.61 -10.69
C LEU A 234 21.57 13.01 -9.25
N ILE A 235 20.34 13.46 -8.99
CA ILE A 235 19.88 13.82 -7.63
C ILE A 235 19.84 12.57 -6.74
N THR A 236 19.34 11.44 -7.25
CA THR A 236 19.26 10.18 -6.51
C THR A 236 20.65 9.63 -6.16
N ASP A 237 21.60 9.74 -7.09
CA ASP A 237 23.00 9.38 -6.88
C ASP A 237 23.65 10.29 -5.82
N ALA A 238 23.41 11.60 -5.89
CA ALA A 238 23.87 12.56 -4.89
C ALA A 238 23.32 12.25 -3.49
N GLU A 239 22.03 11.96 -3.35
CA GLU A 239 21.42 11.57 -2.07
C GLU A 239 22.02 10.29 -1.51
N THR A 240 22.26 9.29 -2.37
CA THR A 240 22.85 8.01 -1.98
C THR A 240 24.29 8.21 -1.47
N LEU A 241 25.08 9.03 -2.16
CA LEU A 241 26.43 9.38 -1.73
C LEU A 241 26.43 10.17 -0.43
N TYR A 242 25.52 11.13 -0.28
CA TYR A 242 25.37 11.91 0.95
C TYR A 242 25.00 11.03 2.16
N LYS A 243 24.09 10.07 1.99
CA LYS A 243 23.76 9.06 3.01
C LYS A 243 24.96 8.20 3.39
N ARG A 244 25.79 7.79 2.43
CA ARG A 244 27.03 7.04 2.71
C ARG A 244 28.07 7.88 3.44
N LEU A 245 28.20 9.16 3.04
CA LEU A 245 29.15 10.10 3.65
C LEU A 245 28.76 10.42 5.10
N THR A 246 27.48 10.63 5.38
CA THR A 246 26.97 10.83 6.75
C THR A 246 27.17 9.59 7.63
N GLN A 247 26.90 8.39 7.12
CA GLN A 247 27.22 7.14 7.82
C GLN A 247 28.72 7.01 8.15
N LEU A 248 29.60 7.41 7.24
CA LEU A 248 31.05 7.41 7.47
C LEU A 248 31.47 8.46 8.51
N LYS A 249 30.90 9.67 8.48
CA LYS A 249 31.16 10.72 9.47
C LYS A 249 30.71 10.33 10.88
N HIS A 250 29.58 9.64 11.01
CA HIS A 250 29.10 9.14 12.31
C HIS A 250 29.95 7.99 12.87
N LYS A 251 30.66 7.24 12.02
CA LYS A 251 31.54 6.14 12.42
C LYS A 251 32.93 6.64 12.84
N LYS A 252 32.96 7.54 13.83
CA LYS A 252 34.12 8.35 14.27
C LYS A 252 35.41 7.59 14.66
N ASN A 253 35.35 6.27 14.84
CA ASN A 253 36.47 5.44 15.35
C ASN A 253 36.90 4.28 14.41
N ALA A 254 36.52 4.28 13.12
CA ALA A 254 37.06 3.30 12.18
C ALA A 254 38.38 3.81 11.57
N PRO A 255 39.43 2.96 11.42
CA PRO A 255 40.65 3.37 10.74
C PRO A 255 40.31 3.88 9.35
N GLN A 256 40.95 4.99 8.97
CA GLN A 256 40.72 5.72 7.71
C GLN A 256 40.60 4.73 6.56
N ARG A 257 39.37 4.50 6.08
CA ARG A 257 39.09 3.44 5.10
C ARG A 257 39.62 3.91 3.76
N GLN A 258 40.82 3.47 3.44
CA GLN A 258 41.47 3.75 2.16
C GLN A 258 41.00 2.72 1.12
N ARG A 259 40.52 3.19 -0.03
CA ARG A 259 40.19 2.34 -1.19
C ARG A 259 41.20 2.60 -2.30
N ARG A 260 41.58 1.56 -3.06
CA ARG A 260 42.40 1.72 -4.26
C ARG A 260 41.50 2.01 -5.47
N GLU A 261 41.89 2.96 -6.32
CA GLU A 261 41.05 3.52 -7.40
C GLU A 261 40.83 2.59 -8.62
N GLY A 262 41.61 1.53 -8.79
CA GLY A 262 41.61 0.70 -10.00
C GLY A 262 40.55 -0.40 -10.04
N CYS A 263 40.61 -1.20 -11.11
CA CYS A 263 39.65 -2.26 -11.42
C CYS A 263 39.46 -3.23 -10.22
N LEU A 264 38.21 -3.43 -9.80
CA LEU A 264 37.81 -4.21 -8.61
C LEU A 264 38.45 -3.80 -7.27
N GLY A 265 39.07 -2.62 -7.17
CA GLY A 265 39.70 -2.13 -5.93
C GLY A 265 41.05 -2.79 -5.59
N LEU A 266 41.66 -3.49 -6.55
CA LEU A 266 42.91 -4.24 -6.34
C LEU A 266 44.17 -3.44 -6.74
N PHE A 267 44.07 -2.62 -7.78
CA PHE A 267 45.18 -1.82 -8.33
C PHE A 267 44.93 -0.31 -8.12
N GLY A 268 46.00 0.50 -8.04
CA GLY A 268 45.90 1.98 -7.94
C GLY A 268 46.26 2.56 -6.58
N HIS A 269 46.35 3.90 -6.54
CA HIS A 269 46.73 4.68 -5.35
C HIS A 269 45.66 4.54 -4.25
N LYS A 270 46.07 4.54 -2.98
CA LYS A 270 45.15 4.54 -1.84
C LYS A 270 44.55 5.93 -1.70
N VAL A 271 43.24 6.05 -1.83
CA VAL A 271 42.53 7.32 -1.71
C VAL A 271 41.62 7.27 -0.49
N ASP A 272 41.55 8.39 0.23
CA ASP A 272 40.60 8.54 1.33
C ASP A 272 39.19 8.52 0.75
N MET A 273 38.37 7.59 1.24
CA MET A 273 36.98 7.45 0.82
C MET A 273 36.18 8.74 1.07
N LYS A 274 36.53 9.51 2.12
CA LYS A 274 35.85 10.78 2.40
C LYS A 274 36.10 11.80 1.29
N ASP A 275 37.37 12.04 0.96
CA ASP A 275 37.77 12.98 -0.08
C ASP A 275 37.27 12.54 -1.47
N HIS A 276 37.27 11.23 -1.73
CA HIS A 276 36.70 10.67 -2.97
C HIS A 276 35.20 10.95 -3.09
N TYR A 277 34.42 10.75 -2.02
CA TYR A 277 32.99 11.05 -2.04
C TYR A 277 32.71 12.55 -2.11
N GLU A 278 33.49 13.39 -1.44
CA GLU A 278 33.36 14.86 -1.54
C GLU A 278 33.67 15.34 -2.96
N LYS A 279 34.70 14.80 -3.61
CA LYS A 279 35.02 15.10 -5.02
C LYS A 279 33.91 14.63 -5.97
N THR A 280 33.46 13.39 -5.82
CA THR A 280 32.38 12.82 -6.65
C THR A 280 31.08 13.62 -6.49
N LEU A 281 30.80 14.13 -5.30
CA LEU A 281 29.65 14.99 -5.04
C LEU A 281 29.79 16.34 -5.76
N GLY A 282 31.00 16.90 -5.81
CA GLY A 282 31.32 18.07 -6.63
C GLY A 282 31.05 17.83 -8.11
N ASP A 283 31.55 16.72 -8.67
CA ASP A 283 31.34 16.36 -10.08
C ASP A 283 29.84 16.19 -10.41
N ILE A 284 29.05 15.62 -9.49
CA ILE A 284 27.59 15.50 -9.66
C ILE A 284 26.92 16.88 -9.61
N ALA A 285 27.34 17.77 -8.72
CA ALA A 285 26.80 19.13 -8.64
C ALA A 285 27.03 19.92 -9.93
N ASP A 286 28.22 19.79 -10.53
CA ASP A 286 28.54 20.41 -11.81
C ASP A 286 27.71 19.80 -12.95
N ASN A 287 27.57 18.47 -12.99
CA ASN A 287 26.71 17.79 -13.97
C ASN A 287 25.23 18.20 -13.85
N VAL A 288 24.74 18.39 -12.62
CA VAL A 288 23.38 18.91 -12.36
C VAL A 288 23.23 20.32 -12.94
N ARG A 289 24.22 21.20 -12.74
CA ARG A 289 24.19 22.57 -13.28
C ARG A 289 24.20 22.57 -14.82
N ILE A 290 25.00 21.69 -15.43
CA ILE A 290 25.05 21.51 -16.88
C ILE A 290 23.70 21.01 -17.41
N GLU A 291 23.14 19.94 -16.83
CA GLU A 291 21.83 19.41 -17.27
C GLU A 291 20.69 20.41 -17.02
N GLN A 292 20.72 21.20 -15.94
CA GLN A 292 19.76 22.30 -15.71
C GLN A 292 19.82 23.35 -16.84
N SER A 293 21.02 23.75 -17.26
CA SER A 293 21.19 24.69 -18.37
C SER A 293 20.73 24.12 -19.72
N SER A 294 20.96 22.82 -19.96
CA SER A 294 20.49 22.08 -21.14
C SER A 294 18.96 21.95 -21.16
N LEU A 295 18.34 21.70 -20.01
CA LEU A 295 16.88 21.60 -19.84
C LEU A 295 16.16 22.93 -20.07
N ALA A 296 16.82 24.07 -19.79
CA ALA A 296 16.29 25.37 -20.15
C ALA A 296 16.12 25.53 -21.68
N GLY A 297 16.92 24.82 -22.48
CA GLY A 297 16.83 24.80 -23.95
C GLY A 297 15.96 23.70 -24.57
N LYS A 298 15.63 22.63 -23.84
CA LYS A 298 14.83 21.48 -24.33
C LYS A 298 13.44 21.44 -23.67
N ILE A 299 12.49 22.19 -24.23
CA ILE A 299 11.07 22.08 -23.87
C ILE A 299 10.43 21.08 -24.83
N LEU A 300 10.32 19.81 -24.42
CA LEU A 300 9.80 18.75 -25.29
C LEU A 300 8.81 17.84 -24.56
N THR A 301 7.90 18.47 -23.81
CA THR A 301 6.80 17.77 -23.15
C THR A 301 5.55 18.64 -23.22
N HIS A 302 4.55 18.14 -23.94
CA HIS A 302 3.22 18.73 -24.14
C HIS A 302 2.36 18.59 -22.88
N THR A 303 2.86 19.03 -21.73
CA THR A 303 2.17 18.88 -20.45
C THR A 303 2.49 20.03 -19.51
N ALA A 304 1.45 20.64 -18.95
CA ALA A 304 1.57 21.71 -17.96
C ALA A 304 0.65 21.44 -16.77
N LEU A 305 1.11 21.80 -15.58
CA LEU A 305 0.26 21.92 -14.41
C LEU A 305 -0.25 23.37 -14.38
N ASN A 306 -1.56 23.55 -14.33
CA ASN A 306 -2.16 24.86 -14.20
C ASN A 306 -2.77 24.99 -12.80
N LEU A 307 -2.43 26.08 -12.12
CA LEU A 307 -2.98 26.45 -10.82
C LEU A 307 -4.13 27.43 -11.04
N ILE A 308 -5.28 27.05 -10.53
CA ILE A 308 -6.54 27.78 -10.57
C ILE A 308 -6.78 28.33 -9.17
N GLY A 309 -6.93 29.64 -9.04
CA GLY A 309 -7.16 30.35 -7.77
C GLY A 309 -8.57 30.91 -7.69
#